data_AF-A0A3A8LX18-F1
#
_entry.id   AF-A0A3A8LX18-F1
#
_cell.length_a   1.000
_cell.length_b   1.000
_cell.length_c   1.000
_cell.angle_alpha   90.00
_cell.angle_beta   90.00
_cell.angle_gamma   90.00
#
_symmetry.space_group_name_H-M   'P 1'
#
loop_
_entity.id
_entity.type
_entity.pdbx_description
1 polymer ?
#
loop_
_entity_poly.entity_id
_entity_poly.type
_entity_poly.pdbx_seq_one_letter_code
_entity_poly.pdbx_strand_id
1 'polypeptide(L)'
;MKDIQGPDRSVIVPAAKALSADKSTTSRLLELLDVASHVDARHGILYALSWHADLRTWDLMVRILADPREAPKVRGQAAEGLSYMFHEVKMDSREAEVAVEALLMALKDPSPEVRYCAVNTLGATGHLPLVPVLKEMLADQTPAPGWVGTVGEEASRALDWIERAHLQRLKDGL
;
A
#
# COMPACT_ATOMS: atom_id res chain seq x y z
N MET A 1 -7.11 1.30 -23.24
CA MET A 1 -6.18 1.74 -22.18
C MET A 1 -5.08 2.68 -22.68
N LYS A 2 -5.29 3.50 -23.72
CA LYS A 2 -4.28 4.52 -24.10
C LYS A 2 -4.19 5.62 -23.05
N ASP A 3 -5.34 5.96 -22.48
CA ASP A 3 -5.56 7.04 -21.51
C ASP A 3 -4.81 6.86 -20.18
N ILE A 4 -4.33 5.65 -19.85
CA ILE A 4 -3.56 5.39 -18.63
C ILE A 4 -2.04 5.38 -18.85
N GLN A 5 -1.56 5.48 -20.10
CA GLN A 5 -0.14 5.34 -20.44
C GLN A 5 0.61 6.68 -20.56
N GLY A 6 -0.12 7.79 -20.70
CA GLY A 6 0.47 9.13 -20.89
C GLY A 6 0.92 9.78 -19.57
N PRO A 7 1.36 11.05 -19.62
CA PRO A 7 1.70 11.84 -18.43
C PRO A 7 0.51 12.67 -17.89
N ASP A 8 -0.56 12.82 -18.66
CA ASP A 8 -1.68 13.71 -18.30
C ASP A 8 -2.56 13.11 -17.20
N ARG A 9 -2.35 13.58 -15.97
CA ARG A 9 -3.10 13.16 -14.80
C ARG A 9 -4.61 13.35 -14.94
N SER A 10 -5.07 14.37 -15.68
CA SER A 10 -6.50 14.63 -15.87
C SER A 10 -7.19 13.53 -16.68
N VAL A 11 -6.43 12.84 -17.53
CA VAL A 11 -6.88 11.70 -18.35
C VAL A 11 -6.64 10.38 -17.61
N ILE A 12 -5.51 10.25 -16.92
CA ILE A 12 -5.13 9.02 -16.21
C ILE A 12 -6.06 8.72 -15.04
N VAL A 13 -6.41 9.71 -14.22
CA VAL A 13 -7.23 9.50 -13.01
C VAL A 13 -8.59 8.86 -13.32
N PRO A 14 -9.41 9.38 -14.25
CA PRO A 14 -10.68 8.73 -14.58
C PRO A 14 -10.46 7.35 -15.23
N ALA A 15 -9.44 7.18 -16.05
CA ALA A 15 -9.12 5.88 -16.65
C ALA A 15 -8.74 4.83 -15.59
N ALA A 16 -7.87 5.19 -14.65
CA ALA A 16 -7.46 4.33 -13.53
C ALA A 16 -8.65 3.93 -12.65
N LYS A 17 -9.57 4.86 -12.35
CA LYS A 17 -10.80 4.57 -11.61
C LYS A 17 -11.76 3.64 -12.35
N ALA A 18 -11.90 3.79 -13.66
CA ALA A 18 -12.73 2.88 -14.45
C ALA A 18 -12.11 1.47 -14.47
N LEU A 19 -10.78 1.40 -14.62
CA LEU A 19 -10.05 0.15 -14.70
C LEU A 19 -9.96 -0.58 -13.36
N SER A 20 -9.95 0.15 -12.23
CA SER A 20 -9.91 -0.45 -10.89
C SER A 20 -11.12 -1.33 -10.56
N ALA A 21 -12.23 -1.14 -11.27
CA ALA A 21 -13.43 -1.97 -11.14
C ALA A 21 -13.44 -3.19 -12.07
N ASP A 22 -12.53 -3.27 -13.04
CA ASP A 22 -12.48 -4.31 -14.06
C ASP A 22 -11.29 -5.25 -13.86
N LYS A 23 -11.47 -6.23 -12.97
CA LYS A 23 -10.44 -7.23 -12.66
C LYS A 23 -10.01 -8.09 -13.86
N SER A 24 -10.78 -8.12 -14.96
CA SER A 24 -10.36 -8.81 -16.18
C SER A 24 -9.13 -8.17 -16.82
N THR A 25 -8.83 -6.92 -16.43
CA THR A 25 -7.72 -6.14 -16.97
C THR A 25 -6.38 -6.36 -16.27
N THR A 26 -6.32 -7.13 -15.18
CA THR A 26 -5.08 -7.31 -14.38
C THR A 26 -3.86 -7.64 -15.23
N SER A 27 -3.93 -8.68 -16.06
CA SER A 27 -2.78 -9.11 -16.87
C SER A 27 -2.31 -8.01 -17.80
N ARG A 28 -3.23 -7.28 -18.41
CA ARG A 28 -2.88 -6.19 -19.33
C ARG A 28 -2.30 -4.99 -18.60
N LEU A 29 -2.80 -4.67 -17.40
CA LEU A 29 -2.25 -3.61 -16.56
C LEU A 29 -0.82 -3.94 -16.09
N LEU A 30 -0.52 -5.20 -15.79
CA LEU A 30 0.84 -5.63 -15.46
C LEU A 30 1.81 -5.42 -16.62
N GLU A 31 1.41 -5.80 -17.85
CA GLU A 31 2.20 -5.53 -19.06
C GLU A 31 2.44 -4.03 -19.27
N LEU A 32 1.42 -3.20 -19.02
CA LEU A 32 1.55 -1.74 -19.14
C LEU A 32 2.45 -1.15 -18.05
N LEU A 33 2.39 -1.66 -16.82
CA LEU A 33 3.24 -1.20 -15.72
C LEU A 33 4.71 -1.50 -15.99
N ASP A 34 5.03 -2.64 -16.60
CA ASP A 34 6.40 -3.03 -16.93
C ASP A 34 7.09 -2.03 -17.87
N VAL A 35 6.35 -1.51 -18.86
CA VAL A 35 6.88 -0.58 -19.87
C VAL A 35 6.63 0.90 -19.56
N ALA A 36 5.85 1.21 -18.52
CA ALA A 36 5.49 2.59 -18.19
C ALA A 36 6.69 3.37 -17.61
N SER A 37 7.11 4.43 -18.31
CA SER A 37 8.17 5.34 -17.85
C SER A 37 7.63 6.57 -17.10
N HIS A 38 6.39 6.97 -17.38
CA HIS A 38 5.79 8.14 -16.76
C HIS A 38 5.30 7.84 -15.34
N VAL A 39 5.74 8.65 -14.39
CA VAL A 39 5.41 8.52 -12.96
C VAL A 39 3.90 8.53 -12.70
N ASP A 40 3.12 9.34 -13.43
CA ASP A 40 1.65 9.35 -13.35
C ASP A 40 1.00 8.10 -13.95
N ALA A 41 1.53 7.58 -15.07
CA ALA A 41 1.05 6.33 -15.66
C ALA A 41 1.30 5.15 -14.71
N ARG A 42 2.54 5.03 -14.19
CA ARG A 42 2.89 3.99 -13.20
C ARG A 42 1.97 4.03 -12.00
N HIS A 43 1.77 5.21 -11.42
CA HIS A 43 0.86 5.42 -10.29
C HIS A 43 -0.60 5.06 -10.63
N GLY A 44 -1.13 5.52 -11.77
CA GLY A 44 -2.52 5.23 -12.16
C GLY A 44 -2.75 3.75 -12.44
N ILE A 45 -1.81 3.07 -13.10
CA ILE A 45 -1.86 1.63 -13.34
C ILE A 45 -1.82 0.87 -12.00
N LEU A 46 -0.89 1.25 -11.11
CA LEU A 46 -0.75 0.60 -9.82
C LEU A 46 -1.97 0.84 -8.92
N TYR A 47 -2.56 2.04 -8.94
CA TYR A 47 -3.84 2.34 -8.30
C TYR A 47 -4.91 1.34 -8.74
N ALA A 48 -5.09 1.14 -10.05
CA ALA A 48 -6.10 0.19 -10.54
C ALA A 48 -5.83 -1.23 -10.04
N LEU A 49 -4.58 -1.68 -10.09
CA LEU A 49 -4.15 -3.00 -9.61
C LEU A 49 -4.40 -3.18 -8.09
N SER A 50 -4.25 -2.14 -7.27
CA SER A 50 -4.52 -2.22 -5.82
C SER A 50 -5.96 -2.65 -5.52
N TRP A 51 -6.94 -2.16 -6.27
CA TRP A 51 -8.36 -2.54 -6.10
C TRP A 51 -8.69 -3.94 -6.62
N HIS A 52 -7.83 -4.51 -7.46
CA HIS A 52 -8.05 -5.88 -7.93
C HIS A 52 -7.79 -6.89 -6.82
N ALA A 53 -6.92 -6.55 -5.86
CA ALA A 53 -6.48 -7.40 -4.75
C ALA A 53 -6.06 -8.80 -5.23
N ASP A 54 -5.29 -8.83 -6.31
CA ASP A 54 -4.82 -10.06 -6.93
C ASP A 54 -3.45 -10.44 -6.35
N LEU A 55 -3.39 -11.54 -5.59
CA LEU A 55 -2.17 -12.01 -4.93
C LEU A 55 -0.99 -12.23 -5.88
N ARG A 56 -1.23 -12.42 -7.19
CA ARG A 56 -0.14 -12.48 -8.20
C ARG A 56 0.67 -11.19 -8.27
N THR A 57 0.14 -10.09 -7.73
CA THR A 57 0.81 -8.78 -7.67
C THR A 57 1.61 -8.57 -6.40
N TRP A 58 1.54 -9.47 -5.41
CA TRP A 58 2.18 -9.33 -4.10
C TRP A 58 3.68 -9.01 -4.19
N ASP A 59 4.45 -9.90 -4.81
CA ASP A 59 5.90 -9.74 -4.94
C ASP A 59 6.28 -8.47 -5.73
N LEU A 60 5.45 -8.11 -6.72
CA LEU A 60 5.65 -6.89 -7.49
C LEU A 60 5.44 -5.65 -6.61
N MET A 61 4.39 -5.61 -5.78
CA MET A 61 4.13 -4.49 -4.88
C MET A 61 5.23 -4.35 -3.83
N VAL A 62 5.69 -5.46 -3.23
CA VAL A 62 6.83 -5.45 -2.30
C VAL A 62 8.08 -4.91 -2.99
N ARG A 63 8.38 -5.36 -4.22
CA ARG A 63 9.53 -4.86 -4.99
C ARG A 63 9.43 -3.37 -5.32
N ILE A 64 8.26 -2.88 -5.73
CA ILE A 64 8.05 -1.46 -6.05
C ILE A 64 8.20 -0.60 -4.79
N LEU A 65 7.64 -1.04 -3.66
CA LEU A 65 7.79 -0.35 -2.37
C LEU A 65 9.26 -0.23 -1.97
N ALA A 66 10.05 -1.28 -2.18
CA ALA A 66 11.46 -1.32 -1.81
C ALA A 66 12.41 -0.63 -2.80
N ASP A 67 11.96 -0.22 -3.99
CA ASP A 67 12.83 0.36 -5.01
C ASP A 67 13.01 1.88 -4.80
N PRO A 68 14.19 2.37 -4.35
CA PRO A 68 14.41 3.79 -4.12
C PRO A 68 14.37 4.64 -5.41
N ARG A 69 14.42 4.00 -6.59
CA ARG A 69 14.36 4.68 -7.89
C ARG A 69 12.91 4.97 -8.32
N GLU A 70 11.93 4.27 -7.75
CA GLU A 70 10.52 4.57 -8.01
C GLU A 70 10.14 5.91 -7.40
N ALA A 71 9.17 6.60 -8.00
CA ALA A 71 8.70 7.86 -7.43
C ALA A 71 7.97 7.59 -6.10
N PRO A 72 8.03 8.51 -5.10
CA PRO A 72 7.39 8.31 -3.80
C PRO A 72 5.91 7.91 -3.87
N LYS A 73 5.12 8.55 -4.75
CA LYS A 73 3.71 8.18 -4.93
C LYS A 73 3.50 6.76 -5.45
N VAL A 74 4.44 6.26 -6.28
CA VAL A 74 4.38 4.88 -6.80
C VAL A 74 4.73 3.89 -5.68
N ARG A 75 5.74 4.19 -4.86
CA ARG A 75 6.06 3.39 -3.66
C ARG A 75 4.90 3.38 -2.65
N GLY A 76 4.33 4.54 -2.35
CA GLY A 76 3.18 4.67 -1.44
C GLY A 76 1.96 3.90 -1.93
N GLN A 77 1.66 3.97 -3.22
CA GLN A 77 0.57 3.21 -3.84
C GLN A 77 0.82 1.69 -3.78
N ALA A 78 2.07 1.24 -3.87
CA ALA A 78 2.44 -0.17 -3.70
C ALA A 78 2.18 -0.65 -2.26
N ALA A 79 2.55 0.15 -1.25
CA ALA A 79 2.22 -0.14 0.14
C ALA A 79 0.71 -0.23 0.36
N GLU A 80 -0.05 0.77 -0.12
CA GLU A 80 -1.52 0.75 -0.03
C GLU A 80 -2.13 -0.49 -0.71
N GLY A 81 -1.60 -0.89 -1.88
CA GLY A 81 -2.04 -2.11 -2.55
C GLY A 81 -1.86 -3.38 -1.73
N LEU A 82 -0.74 -3.50 -0.99
CA LEU A 82 -0.50 -4.62 -0.07
C LEU A 82 -1.55 -4.66 1.05
N SER A 83 -1.98 -3.50 1.57
CA SER A 83 -3.00 -3.38 2.63
C SER A 83 -4.27 -4.17 2.31
N TYR A 84 -4.73 -4.09 1.06
CA TYR A 84 -5.91 -4.81 0.60
C TYR A 84 -5.73 -6.32 0.48
N MET A 85 -4.51 -6.85 0.52
CA MET A 85 -4.23 -8.27 0.32
C MET A 85 -3.81 -9.01 1.59
N PHE A 86 -3.45 -8.31 2.67
CA PHE A 86 -2.97 -8.95 3.91
C PHE A 86 -3.96 -9.92 4.56
N HIS A 87 -5.27 -9.79 4.30
CA HIS A 87 -6.27 -10.73 4.80
C HIS A 87 -6.20 -12.11 4.15
N GLU A 88 -5.59 -12.22 2.96
CA GLU A 88 -5.43 -13.47 2.22
C GLU A 88 -4.05 -14.13 2.48
N VAL A 89 -3.17 -13.46 3.25
CA VAL A 89 -1.82 -13.93 3.55
C VAL A 89 -1.71 -14.32 5.02
N LYS A 90 -1.13 -15.49 5.30
CA LYS A 90 -0.87 -15.91 6.67
C LYS A 90 0.32 -15.14 7.24
N MET A 91 0.14 -14.51 8.39
CA MET A 91 1.18 -13.67 9.01
C MET A 91 2.45 -14.42 9.42
N ASP A 92 2.40 -15.75 9.59
CA ASP A 92 3.54 -16.61 9.88
C ASP A 92 4.25 -17.14 8.61
N SER A 93 3.79 -16.71 7.43
CA SER A 93 4.39 -17.11 6.16
C SER A 93 5.61 -16.26 5.80
N ARG A 94 6.47 -16.82 4.94
CA ARG A 94 7.66 -16.13 4.43
C ARG A 94 7.29 -14.90 3.61
N GLU A 95 6.18 -14.97 2.88
CA GLU A 95 5.66 -13.88 2.05
C GLU A 95 5.23 -12.69 2.91
N ALA A 96 4.57 -12.94 4.05
CA ALA A 96 4.22 -11.91 5.01
C ALA A 96 5.46 -11.29 5.67
N GLU A 97 6.42 -12.13 6.09
CA GLU A 97 7.69 -11.68 6.69
C GLU A 97 8.41 -10.69 5.77
N VAL A 98 8.60 -11.05 4.50
CA VAL A 98 9.28 -10.20 3.50
C VAL A 98 8.53 -8.88 3.27
N ALA A 99 7.19 -8.92 3.19
CA ALA A 99 6.40 -7.70 3.03
C ALA A 99 6.46 -6.79 4.26
N VAL A 100 6.39 -7.37 5.47
CA VAL A 100 6.54 -6.64 6.73
C VAL A 100 7.91 -5.99 6.82
N GLU A 101 8.99 -6.69 6.48
CA GLU A 101 10.34 -6.11 6.45
C GLU A 101 10.42 -4.90 5.50
N ALA A 102 9.85 -5.01 4.28
CA ALA A 102 9.80 -3.91 3.33
C ALA A 102 9.00 -2.71 3.86
N LEU A 103 7.86 -2.96 4.52
CA LEU A 103 7.03 -1.92 5.14
C LEU A 103 7.73 -1.25 6.33
N LEU A 104 8.43 -2.01 7.16
CA LEU A 104 9.23 -1.47 8.28
C LEU A 104 10.37 -0.57 7.78
N MET A 105 10.97 -0.92 6.63
CA MET A 105 11.94 -0.04 5.98
C MET A 105 11.27 1.22 5.40
N ALA A 106 10.06 1.09 4.85
CA ALA A 106 9.29 2.21 4.31
C ALA A 106 8.87 3.23 5.38
N LEU A 107 8.80 2.86 6.67
CA LEU A 107 8.63 3.81 7.78
C LEU A 107 9.77 4.83 7.91
N LYS A 108 10.91 4.59 7.25
CA LYS A 108 12.08 5.49 7.24
C LYS A 108 12.19 6.26 5.92
N ASP A 109 11.23 6.12 5.01
CA ASP A 109 11.25 6.79 3.72
C ASP A 109 11.22 8.33 3.91
N PRO A 110 12.02 9.10 3.14
CA PRO A 110 11.99 10.56 3.22
C PRO A 110 10.60 11.15 2.90
N SER A 111 9.78 10.46 2.11
CA SER A 111 8.44 10.89 1.76
C SER A 111 7.43 10.55 2.85
N PRO A 112 6.68 11.54 3.40
CA PRO A 112 5.62 11.28 4.36
C PRO A 112 4.47 10.45 3.77
N GLU A 113 4.25 10.52 2.45
CA GLU A 113 3.24 9.70 1.76
C GLU A 113 3.57 8.21 1.88
N VAL A 114 4.85 7.83 1.68
CA VAL A 114 5.28 6.44 1.79
C VAL A 114 5.19 5.95 3.22
N ARG A 115 5.62 6.78 4.19
CA ARG A 115 5.50 6.44 5.61
C ARG A 115 4.04 6.27 6.04
N TYR A 116 3.15 7.17 5.60
CA TYR A 116 1.71 7.07 5.87
C TYR A 116 1.12 5.75 5.36
N CYS A 117 1.36 5.41 4.10
CA CYS A 117 0.86 4.15 3.53
C CYS A 117 1.45 2.92 4.23
N ALA A 118 2.73 2.97 4.62
CA ALA A 118 3.36 1.89 5.36
C ALA A 118 2.74 1.70 6.75
N VAL A 119 2.49 2.79 7.49
CA VAL A 119 1.78 2.76 8.78
C VAL A 119 0.38 2.16 8.62
N ASN A 120 -0.39 2.65 7.64
CA ASN A 120 -1.72 2.15 7.34
C ASN A 120 -1.71 0.64 7.10
N THR A 121 -0.80 0.17 6.25
CA THR A 121 -0.67 -1.24 5.86
C THR A 121 -0.26 -2.12 7.04
N LEU A 122 0.72 -1.68 7.84
CA LEU A 122 1.14 -2.40 9.06
C LEU A 122 0.00 -2.52 10.07
N GLY A 123 -0.84 -1.47 10.20
CA GLY A 123 -2.06 -1.51 11.00
C GLY A 123 -3.09 -2.53 10.49
N ALA A 124 -3.32 -2.56 9.17
CA ALA A 124 -4.27 -3.47 8.53
C ALA A 124 -3.93 -4.96 8.72
N THR A 125 -2.67 -5.30 9.00
CA THR A 125 -2.28 -6.69 9.32
C THR A 125 -2.93 -7.23 10.61
N GLY A 126 -3.32 -6.34 11.54
CA GLY A 126 -3.78 -6.74 12.86
C GLY A 126 -2.72 -7.51 13.67
N HIS A 127 -1.43 -7.36 13.35
CA HIS A 127 -0.37 -8.13 13.96
C HIS A 127 0.19 -7.42 15.20
N LEU A 128 -0.16 -7.91 16.39
CA LEU A 128 0.21 -7.32 17.69
C LEU A 128 1.71 -7.01 17.86
N PRO A 129 2.65 -7.83 17.39
CA PRO A 129 4.08 -7.51 17.46
C PRO A 129 4.50 -6.20 16.76
N LEU A 130 3.66 -5.63 15.89
CA LEU A 130 3.92 -4.33 15.23
C LEU A 130 3.53 -3.12 16.09
N VAL A 131 2.88 -3.31 17.24
CA VAL A 131 2.46 -2.21 18.12
C VAL A 131 3.62 -1.30 18.56
N PRO A 132 4.81 -1.80 18.96
CA PRO A 132 5.90 -0.94 19.39
C PRO A 132 6.36 0.04 18.29
N VAL A 133 6.54 -0.44 17.06
CA VAL A 133 7.00 0.42 15.96
C VAL A 133 5.92 1.42 15.53
N LEU A 134 4.64 1.05 15.56
CA LEU A 134 3.55 1.98 15.28
C LEU A 134 3.44 3.07 16.37
N LYS A 135 3.75 2.75 17.63
CA LYS A 135 3.83 3.77 18.68
C LYS A 135 4.95 4.79 18.44
N GLU A 136 6.08 4.38 17.87
CA GLU A 136 7.15 5.32 17.49
C GLU A 136 6.66 6.32 16.43
N MET A 137 5.85 5.84 15.48
CA MET A 137 5.31 6.68 14.39
C MET A 137 4.31 7.74 14.87
N LEU A 138 3.77 7.65 16.10
CA LEU A 138 2.94 8.70 16.69
C LEU A 138 3.67 10.06 16.78
N ALA A 139 5.00 10.06 16.86
CA ALA A 139 5.81 11.28 16.90
C ALA A 139 5.93 11.97 15.52
N ASP A 140 5.64 11.27 14.43
CA ASP A 140 5.75 11.81 13.07
C ASP A 140 4.53 12.68 12.73
N GLN A 141 4.60 13.95 13.07
CA GLN A 141 3.53 14.93 12.81
C GLN A 141 3.57 15.49 11.37
N THR A 142 4.28 14.85 10.45
CA THR A 142 4.35 15.30 9.06
C THR A 142 3.02 15.03 8.34
N PRO A 143 2.38 16.04 7.72
CA PRO A 143 1.22 15.82 6.86
C PRO A 143 1.61 15.00 5.62
N ALA A 144 0.77 14.05 5.24
CA ALA A 144 0.96 13.26 4.02
C ALA A 144 0.11 13.85 2.87
N PRO A 145 0.72 14.36 1.78
CA PRO A 145 -0.03 14.87 0.65
C PRO A 145 -0.96 13.81 0.06
N GLY A 146 -2.23 14.18 -0.18
CA GLY A 146 -3.25 13.26 -0.71
C GLY A 146 -3.98 12.44 0.36
N TRP A 147 -3.53 12.48 1.61
CA TRP A 147 -4.12 11.77 2.75
C TRP A 147 -4.68 12.73 3.79
N VAL A 148 -5.53 12.20 4.69
CA VAL A 148 -6.14 12.99 5.75
C VAL A 148 -5.31 12.90 7.03
N GLY A 149 -4.66 14.01 7.36
CA GLY A 149 -3.92 14.16 8.61
C GLY A 149 -2.42 13.95 8.50
N THR A 150 -1.81 13.60 9.63
CA THR A 150 -0.37 13.30 9.76
C THR A 150 -0.09 11.81 9.80
N VAL A 151 1.19 11.44 9.61
CA VAL A 151 1.64 10.05 9.79
C VAL A 151 1.35 9.55 11.21
N GLY A 152 1.50 10.41 12.22
CA GLY A 152 1.21 10.08 13.61
C GLY A 152 -0.27 9.90 13.90
N GLU A 153 -1.16 10.67 13.26
CA GLU A 153 -2.60 10.43 13.34
C GLU A 153 -2.99 9.10 12.70
N GLU A 154 -2.37 8.73 11.58
CA GLU A 154 -2.56 7.40 10.98
C GLU A 154 -2.01 6.29 11.86
N ALA A 155 -0.89 6.51 12.54
CA ALA A 155 -0.34 5.55 13.49
C ALA A 155 -1.30 5.31 14.67
N SER A 156 -2.00 6.35 15.13
CA SER A 156 -3.07 6.19 16.12
C SER A 156 -4.20 5.31 15.59
N ARG A 157 -4.64 5.52 14.34
CA ARG A 157 -5.70 4.69 13.72
C ARG A 157 -5.26 3.25 13.52
N ALA A 158 -4.01 3.04 13.10
CA ALA A 158 -3.42 1.72 12.93
C ALA A 158 -3.37 0.94 14.24
N LEU A 159 -3.02 1.60 15.36
CA LEU A 159 -3.04 1.00 16.70
C LEU A 159 -4.47 0.61 17.11
N ASP A 160 -5.46 1.48 16.89
CA ASP A 160 -6.87 1.19 17.15
C ASP A 160 -7.35 -0.02 16.33
N TRP A 161 -6.91 -0.16 15.08
CA TRP A 161 -7.23 -1.31 14.24
C TRP A 161 -6.62 -2.61 14.75
N ILE A 162 -5.36 -2.60 15.15
CA ILE A 162 -4.71 -3.80 15.73
C ILE A 162 -5.44 -4.24 17.00
N GLU A 163 -5.77 -3.30 17.88
CA GLU A 163 -6.51 -3.60 19.11
C GLU A 163 -7.88 -4.23 18.81
N ARG A 164 -8.64 -3.63 17.88
CA ARG A 164 -9.95 -4.17 17.46
C ARG A 164 -9.83 -5.55 16.84
N ALA A 165 -8.84 -5.76 15.97
CA ALA A 165 -8.59 -7.05 15.33
C ALA A 165 -8.23 -8.13 16.38
N HIS A 166 -7.43 -7.77 17.38
CA HIS A 166 -7.10 -8.67 18.48
C HIS A 166 -8.33 -9.02 19.32
N LEU A 167 -9.13 -8.02 19.72
CA LEU A 167 -10.35 -8.24 20.49
C LEU A 167 -11.37 -9.09 19.71
N GLN A 168 -11.43 -8.94 18.40
CA GLN A 168 -12.29 -9.77 17.55
C GLN A 168 -11.83 -11.23 17.53
N ARG A 169 -10.53 -11.49 17.36
CA ARG A 169 -9.98 -12.87 17.41
C ARG A 169 -10.27 -13.57 18.74
N LEU A 170 -10.14 -12.84 19.86
CA LEU A 170 -10.51 -13.37 21.19
C LEU A 170 -12.00 -13.74 21.29
N LYS A 171 -12.89 -12.98 20.66
CA LYS A 171 -14.32 -13.30 20.60
C LYS A 171 -14.60 -14.52 19.71
N ASP A 172 -13.83 -14.68 18.65
CA ASP A 172 -13.98 -15.77 17.67
C ASP A 172 -13.31 -17.08 18.15
N GLY A 173 -12.61 -17.06 19.28
CA GLY A 173 -11.95 -18.24 19.87
C GLY A 173 -10.67 -18.66 19.14
N LEU A 174 -10.02 -17.71 18.44
CA LEU A 174 -8.78 -17.88 17.68
C LEU A 174 -7.56 -17.34 18.44
#